data_AF-A0A7V9D5B9-F1
#
_entry.id   AF-A0A7V9D5B9-F1
#
_cell.length_a   1.000
_cell.length_b   1.000
_cell.length_c   1.000
_cell.angle_alpha   90.00
_cell.angle_beta   90.00
_cell.angle_gamma   90.00
#
_symmetry.space_group_name_H-M   'P 1'
#
loop_
_entity.id
_entity.type
_entity.pdbx_description
1 polymer ?
#
loop_
_entity_poly.entity_id
_entity_poly.type
_entity_poly.pdbx_seq_one_letter_code
_entity_poly.pdbx_strand_id
1 'polypeptide(L)'
;MSTKPLTYEQVLADAASLKSEEQERLIESLGELVRKRKRFEGSHSPLEFLGLGKEIWRDEKTGELIDAQEYVNRERDSWDG
;
A
#
# COMPACT_ATOMS: atom_id res chain seq x y z
N MET A 1 -7.01 -0.32 35.10
CA MET A 1 -8.19 -1.00 34.52
C MET A 1 -7.82 -1.45 33.11
N SER A 2 -7.72 -2.76 32.86
CA SER A 2 -7.37 -3.28 31.53
C SER A 2 -8.64 -3.31 30.66
N THR A 3 -8.70 -2.47 29.63
CA THR A 3 -9.75 -2.56 28.62
C THR A 3 -9.47 -3.77 27.75
N LYS A 4 -10.37 -4.76 27.79
CA LYS A 4 -10.31 -5.91 26.89
C LYS A 4 -10.45 -5.39 25.46
N PRO A 5 -9.61 -5.82 24.50
CA PRO A 5 -9.72 -5.37 23.13
C PRO A 5 -11.08 -5.79 22.56
N LEU A 6 -11.75 -4.85 21.89
CA LEU A 6 -13.00 -5.10 21.18
C LEU A 6 -12.76 -6.15 20.09
N THR A 7 -13.64 -7.14 20.02
CA THR A 7 -13.62 -8.14 18.95
C THR A 7 -14.19 -7.56 17.67
N TYR A 8 -13.81 -8.12 16.52
CA TYR A 8 -14.35 -7.71 15.22
C TYR A 8 -15.88 -7.75 15.19
N GLU A 9 -16.47 -8.82 15.72
CA GLU A 9 -17.93 -9.01 15.76
C GLU A 9 -18.65 -7.92 16.56
N GLN A 10 -18.05 -7.49 17.68
CA GLN A 10 -18.59 -6.38 18.48
C GLN A 10 -18.54 -5.06 17.70
N VAL A 11 -17.42 -4.75 17.05
CA VAL A 11 -17.29 -3.55 16.23
C VAL A 11 -18.28 -3.55 15.06
N LEU A 12 -18.50 -4.71 14.44
CA LEU A 12 -19.45 -4.85 13.34
C LEU A 12 -20.90 -4.67 13.82
N ALA A 13 -21.26 -5.26 14.95
CA ALA A 13 -22.59 -5.10 15.55
C ALA A 13 -22.87 -3.64 15.93
N ASP A 14 -21.89 -2.97 16.53
CA ASP A 14 -22.00 -1.56 16.89
C ASP A 14 -22.12 -0.68 15.64
N ALA A 15 -21.31 -0.94 14.60
CA ALA A 15 -21.41 -0.24 13.32
C ALA A 15 -22.77 -0.45 12.64
N ALA A 16 -23.33 -1.64 12.71
CA ALA A 16 -24.66 -1.95 12.15
C ALA A 16 -25.80 -1.24 12.89
N SER A 17 -25.60 -0.81 14.13
CA SER A 17 -26.59 -0.04 14.90
C SER A 17 -26.66 1.45 14.54
N LEU A 18 -25.66 1.96 13.81
CA LEU A 18 -25.61 3.35 13.34
C LEU A 18 -26.67 3.62 12.26
N LYS A 19 -27.05 4.89 12.10
CA LYS A 19 -27.89 5.32 10.96
C LYS A 19 -27.14 5.17 9.65
N SER A 20 -27.86 5.07 8.54
CA SER A 20 -27.27 4.89 7.21
C SER A 20 -26.20 5.95 6.89
N GLU A 21 -26.46 7.22 7.19
CA GLU A 21 -25.50 8.30 6.93
C GLU A 21 -24.25 8.20 7.82
N GLU A 22 -24.39 7.64 9.01
CA GLU A 22 -23.29 7.39 9.95
C GLU A 22 -22.44 6.19 9.50
N GLN A 23 -23.08 5.15 8.96
CA GLN A 23 -22.40 4.00 8.39
C GLN A 23 -21.54 4.41 7.17
N GLU A 24 -22.07 5.25 6.28
CA GLU A 24 -21.33 5.76 5.12
C GLU A 24 -20.09 6.55 5.56
N ARG A 25 -20.23 7.48 6.52
CA ARG A 25 -19.08 8.23 7.07
C ARG A 25 -18.06 7.32 7.73
N LEU A 26 -18.50 6.26 8.41
CA LEU A 26 -17.63 5.29 9.06
C LEU A 26 -16.80 4.53 8.01
N ILE A 27 -17.42 4.09 6.92
CA ILE A 27 -16.74 3.39 5.81
C ILE A 27 -15.67 4.29 5.20
N GLU A 28 -15.99 5.56 4.91
CA GLU A 28 -15.04 6.51 4.35
C GLU A 28 -13.83 6.71 5.27
N SER A 29 -14.09 6.97 6.54
CA SER A 29 -13.07 7.20 7.57
C SER A 29 -12.16 5.97 7.76
N LEU A 30 -12.73 4.77 7.84
CA LEU A 30 -11.98 3.52 7.94
C LEU A 30 -11.14 3.29 6.68
N GLY A 31 -11.69 3.56 5.50
CA GLY A 31 -10.98 3.47 4.24
C GLY A 31 -9.75 4.39 4.22
N GLU A 32 -9.86 5.62 4.70
CA GLU A 32 -8.73 6.54 4.80
C GLU A 32 -7.65 6.04 5.76
N LEU A 33 -8.05 5.52 6.93
CA LEU A 33 -7.12 4.99 7.92
C LEU A 33 -6.35 3.79 7.38
N VAL A 34 -7.02 2.87 6.69
CA VAL A 34 -6.37 1.72 6.05
C VAL A 34 -5.42 2.19 4.95
N ARG A 35 -5.83 3.14 4.10
CA ARG A 35 -4.94 3.71 3.06
C ARG A 35 -3.72 4.42 3.66
N LYS A 36 -3.89 5.17 4.76
CA LYS A 36 -2.78 5.81 5.48
C LYS A 36 -1.83 4.76 6.06
N ARG A 37 -2.34 3.69 6.66
CA ARG A 37 -1.52 2.60 7.19
C ARG A 37 -0.74 1.90 6.07
N LYS A 38 -1.40 1.55 4.96
CA LYS A 38 -0.73 0.95 3.79
C LYS A 38 0.34 1.86 3.17
N ARG A 39 0.11 3.18 3.12
CA ARG A 39 1.14 4.13 2.68
C ARG A 39 2.35 4.16 3.61
N PHE A 40 2.14 3.99 4.91
CA PHE A 40 3.23 3.93 5.88
C PHE A 40 3.97 2.57 5.84
N GLU A 41 3.24 1.48 5.60
CA GLU A 41 3.81 0.14 5.44
C GLU A 41 4.53 -0.03 4.08
N GLY A 42 4.14 0.73 3.06
CA GLY A 42 4.78 0.75 1.73
C GLY A 42 5.73 1.94 1.49
N SER A 43 5.96 2.79 2.49
CA SER A 43 6.94 3.86 2.41
C SER A 43 8.33 3.27 2.64
N HIS A 44 8.87 2.62 1.62
CA HIS A 44 10.29 2.31 1.56
C HIS A 44 11.07 3.59 1.83
N SER A 45 11.88 3.61 2.89
CA SER A 45 12.76 4.74 3.14
C SER A 45 13.65 4.93 1.91
N PRO A 46 13.87 6.14 1.38
CA PRO A 46 14.85 6.36 0.31
C PRO A 46 16.24 5.80 0.66
N LEU A 47 16.52 5.62 1.96
CA LEU A 47 17.74 4.97 2.47
C LEU A 47 17.79 3.47 2.17
N GLU A 48 16.66 2.80 1.94
CA GLU A 48 16.61 1.39 1.54
C GLU A 48 17.18 1.18 0.14
N PHE A 49 17.16 2.20 -0.72
CA PHE A 49 17.74 2.16 -2.06
C PHE A 49 19.19 2.68 -2.14
N LEU A 50 19.75 3.20 -1.04
CA LEU A 50 21.15 3.66 -1.00
C LEU A 50 22.10 2.46 -1.11
N GLY A 51 22.78 2.36 -2.24
CA GLY A 51 23.75 1.28 -2.52
C GLY A 51 23.15 0.06 -3.24
N LEU A 52 21.82 -0.07 -3.30
CA LEU A 52 21.15 -1.16 -4.02
C LEU A 52 21.01 -0.94 -5.52
N GLY A 53 21.50 0.20 -6.05
CA GLY A 53 21.34 0.60 -7.44
C GLY A 53 21.53 -0.57 -8.42
N LYS A 54 22.68 -1.25 -8.41
CA LYS A 54 22.94 -2.36 -9.35
C LYS A 54 22.17 -3.65 -9.03
N GLU A 55 21.71 -3.85 -7.80
CA GLU A 55 21.10 -5.10 -7.35
C GLU A 55 19.59 -5.16 -7.62
N ILE A 56 18.92 -4.00 -7.62
CA ILE A 56 17.49 -3.89 -7.97
C ILE A 56 17.25 -3.91 -9.48
N TRP A 57 18.23 -3.52 -10.29
CA TRP A 57 18.17 -3.67 -11.75
C TRP A 57 18.46 -5.11 -12.15
N ARG A 58 17.96 -6.11 -11.44
CA ARG A 58 18.06 -7.52 -11.87
C ARG A 58 16.67 -8.02 -12.23
N ASP A 59 16.58 -8.71 -13.35
CA ASP A 59 15.35 -9.39 -13.72
C ASP A 59 15.04 -10.44 -12.64
N GLU A 60 13.86 -10.38 -12.05
CA GLU A 60 13.48 -11.25 -10.93
C GLU A 60 13.43 -12.73 -11.32
N LYS A 61 13.30 -13.03 -12.62
CA LYS A 61 13.20 -14.39 -13.15
C LYS A 61 14.56 -14.94 -13.60
N THR A 62 15.44 -14.11 -14.14
CA THR A 62 16.75 -14.55 -14.67
C THR A 62 17.92 -14.17 -13.77
N GLY A 63 17.75 -13.20 -12.87
CA GLY A 63 18.81 -12.66 -12.00
C GLY A 63 19.84 -11.79 -12.74
N GLU A 64 19.66 -11.58 -14.04
CA GLU A 64 20.55 -10.81 -14.88
C GLU A 64 20.26 -9.32 -14.77
N LEU A 65 21.29 -8.50 -15.00
CA LEU A 65 21.14 -7.05 -14.92
C LEU A 65 20.26 -6.53 -16.06
N ILE A 66 19.15 -5.88 -15.73
CA ILE A 66 18.30 -5.12 -16.64
C ILE A 66 19.07 -3.86 -17.04
N ASP A 67 19.17 -3.63 -18.36
CA ASP A 67 19.66 -2.36 -18.89
C ASP A 67 18.63 -1.26 -18.56
N ALA A 68 19.04 -0.32 -17.71
CA ALA A 68 18.18 0.77 -17.27
C ALA A 68 17.70 1.66 -18.43
N GLN A 69 18.50 1.82 -19.49
CA GLN A 69 18.12 2.60 -20.66
C GLN A 69 17.09 1.87 -21.50
N GLU A 70 17.20 0.55 -21.64
CA GLU A 70 16.20 -0.27 -22.32
C GLU A 70 14.87 -0.27 -21.56
N TYR A 71 14.90 -0.38 -20.23
CA TYR A 71 13.70 -0.30 -19.39
C TYR A 71 12.98 1.04 -19.57
N VAL A 72 13.71 2.16 -19.49
CA VAL A 72 13.13 3.50 -19.69
C VAL A 72 12.54 3.67 -21.09
N ASN A 73 13.22 3.13 -22.12
CA ASN A 73 12.70 3.18 -23.49
C ASN A 73 11.40 2.38 -23.61
N ARG A 74 11.33 1.17 -23.04
CA ARG A 74 10.13 0.33 -23.04
C ARG A 74 8.95 0.99 -22.33
N GLU A 75 9.19 1.58 -21.16
CA GLU A 75 8.16 2.31 -20.42
C GLU A 75 7.66 3.51 -21.24
N ARG A 76 8.57 4.28 -21.83
CA ARG A 76 8.21 5.41 -22.70
C ARG A 76 7.38 4.96 -23.91
N ASP A 77 7.80 3.90 -24.58
CA ASP A 77 7.10 3.37 -25.76
C ASP A 77 5.74 2.74 -25.38
N SER A 78 5.55 2.32 -24.13
CA SER A 78 4.26 1.83 -23.60
C SER A 78 3.28 2.93 -23.20
N TRP A 79 3.75 4.18 -23.10
CA TRP A 79 2.94 5.35 -22.74
C TRP A 79 2.51 6.16 -23.97
N ASP A 80 3.16 5.94 -25.12
CA ASP A 80 2.64 6.39 -26.42
C ASP A 80 1.49 5.45 -26.84
N GLY A 81 0.29 6.00 -26.92
CA GLY A 81 -0.92 5.32 -27.41
C GLY A 81 -1.06 5.36 -28.92
#